data_AF-A0A846CY27-F1
#
_entry.id   AF-A0A846CY27-F1
#
_cell.length_a   1.000
_cell.length_b   1.000
_cell.length_c   1.000
_cell.angle_alpha   90.00
_cell.angle_beta   90.00
_cell.angle_gamma   90.00
#
_symmetry.space_group_name_H-M   'P 1'
#
loop_
_entity.id
_entity.type
_entity.pdbx_description
1 polymer ?
#
loop_
_entity_poly.entity_id
_entity_poly.type
_entity_poly.pdbx_seq_one_letter_code
_entity_poly.pdbx_strand_id
1 'polypeptide(L)'
;MIEEQPITERTLVLEPGTLWPKLKAQTQHALECKALHSIATEYEFVEQEGIRFLVRILSNLVWKDKAKKKQDEKTATSSKDFNPFLPYEQDLFVADLSDTHLCLLNKYNVVDHHLLIITRAFEEQDTWLTLQDFAAMWACLGEIDGLAFYNAGKIGGASQRHKHLQLVPLPLAPEGVNIQ
;
A
#
# COMPACT_ATOMS: atom_id res chain seq x y z
N MET A 1 -32.69 -28.27 -4.69
CA MET A 1 -32.71 -27.13 -3.75
C MET A 1 -31.32 -27.07 -3.18
N ILE A 2 -30.50 -26.17 -3.71
CA ILE A 2 -29.16 -25.93 -3.19
C ILE A 2 -29.38 -24.96 -2.05
N GLU A 3 -29.14 -25.39 -0.81
CA GLU A 3 -29.13 -24.48 0.34
C GLU A 3 -28.04 -23.44 0.09
N GLU A 4 -28.45 -22.22 -0.25
CA GLU A 4 -27.59 -21.05 -0.13
C GLU A 4 -27.23 -20.94 1.35
N GLN A 5 -26.02 -21.38 1.70
CA GLN A 5 -25.48 -21.06 3.00
C GLN A 5 -25.42 -19.53 3.10
N PRO A 6 -25.94 -18.94 4.20
CA PRO A 6 -25.93 -17.50 4.35
C PRO A 6 -24.47 -17.04 4.24
N ILE A 7 -24.24 -16.07 3.35
CA ILE A 7 -22.98 -15.34 3.26
C ILE A 7 -22.73 -14.84 4.68
N THR A 8 -21.84 -15.52 5.41
CA THR A 8 -21.48 -15.15 6.78
C THR A 8 -21.20 -13.66 6.76
N GLU A 9 -21.88 -12.90 7.62
CA GLU A 9 -21.67 -11.46 7.77
C GLU A 9 -20.17 -11.24 8.00
N ARG A 10 -19.49 -10.82 6.93
CA ARG A 10 -18.05 -10.54 6.90
C ARG A 10 -17.89 -9.11 7.34
N THR A 11 -17.68 -8.94 8.64
CA THR A 11 -17.77 -7.65 9.29
C THR A 11 -16.50 -6.85 9.01
N LEU A 12 -16.59 -5.92 8.06
CA LEU A 12 -15.70 -4.76 8.07
C LEU A 12 -15.82 -4.12 9.45
N VAL A 13 -14.68 -3.92 10.12
CA VAL A 13 -14.61 -3.25 11.43
C VAL A 13 -14.24 -1.77 11.29
N LEU A 14 -13.95 -1.33 10.06
CA LEU A 14 -13.66 0.06 9.75
C LEU A 14 -14.93 0.91 9.93
N GLU A 15 -14.88 1.86 10.85
CA GLU A 15 -15.92 2.87 11.01
C GLU A 15 -15.91 3.84 9.82
N PRO A 16 -17.05 4.04 9.12
CA PRO A 16 -17.11 4.92 7.96
C PRO A 16 -16.66 6.36 8.24
N GLY A 17 -15.87 6.90 7.33
CA GLY A 17 -15.36 8.28 7.38
C GLY A 17 -14.16 8.47 8.31
N THR A 18 -13.57 7.37 8.82
CA THR A 18 -12.45 7.44 9.76
C THR A 18 -11.10 7.13 9.12
N LEU A 19 -11.05 6.43 7.98
CA LEU A 19 -9.81 6.00 7.34
C LEU A 19 -8.96 7.18 6.88
N TRP A 20 -9.54 8.14 6.14
CA TRP A 20 -8.77 9.28 5.64
C TRP A 20 -8.19 10.18 6.75
N PRO A 21 -8.95 10.56 7.80
CA PRO A 21 -8.39 11.25 8.95
C PRO A 21 -7.29 10.45 9.66
N LYS A 22 -7.48 9.14 9.89
CA LYS A 22 -6.48 8.25 10.51
C LYS A 22 -5.21 8.17 9.67
N LEU A 23 -5.34 8.03 8.35
CA LEU A 23 -4.21 7.95 7.43
C LEU A 23 -3.36 9.23 7.47
N LYS A 24 -3.99 10.41 7.44
CA LYS A 24 -3.29 11.70 7.55
C LYS A 24 -2.58 11.85 8.90
N ALA A 25 -3.29 11.55 9.99
CA ALA A 25 -2.73 11.64 11.34
C ALA A 25 -1.54 10.69 11.52
N GLN A 26 -1.68 9.44 11.06
CA GLN A 26 -0.61 8.45 11.12
C GLN A 26 0.57 8.84 10.24
N THR A 27 0.32 9.42 9.06
CA THR A 27 1.40 9.91 8.19
C THR A 27 2.23 10.98 8.89
N GLN A 28 1.58 11.95 9.53
CA GLN A 28 2.26 13.01 10.27
C GLN A 28 3.09 12.43 11.43
N HIS A 29 2.48 11.55 12.24
CA HIS A 29 3.18 10.88 13.34
C HIS A 29 4.40 10.08 12.85
N ALA A 30 4.23 9.28 11.80
CA ALA A 30 5.27 8.43 11.24
C ALA A 30 6.45 9.24 10.66
N LEU A 31 6.17 10.43 10.11
CA LEU A 31 7.21 11.36 9.66
C LEU A 31 7.96 11.95 10.86
N GLU A 32 7.26 12.39 11.90
CA GLU A 32 7.83 12.98 13.10
C GLU A 32 8.74 12.00 13.86
N CYS A 33 8.30 10.75 14.03
CA CYS A 33 9.09 9.70 14.67
C CYS A 33 10.12 9.03 13.72
N LYS A 34 10.15 9.44 12.44
CA LYS A 34 11.04 8.93 11.38
C LYS A 34 10.83 7.44 11.05
N ALA A 35 9.64 6.90 11.34
CA ALA A 35 9.23 5.59 10.87
C ALA A 35 8.94 5.60 9.36
N LEU A 36 8.36 6.68 8.85
CA LEU A 36 8.10 6.90 7.41
C LEU A 36 9.28 7.61 6.75
N HIS A 37 9.71 7.09 5.60
CA HIS A 37 10.83 7.59 4.82
C HIS A 37 10.39 7.92 3.40
N SER A 38 9.76 9.09 3.22
CA SER A 38 9.29 9.53 1.92
C SER A 38 10.45 9.81 0.96
N ILE A 39 10.32 9.30 -0.27
CA ILE A 39 11.32 9.43 -1.33
C ILE A 39 10.93 10.61 -2.22
N ALA A 40 11.70 11.69 -2.11
CA ALA A 40 11.51 12.86 -2.96
C ALA A 40 11.70 12.51 -4.45
N THR A 41 10.71 12.89 -5.26
CA THR A 41 10.75 12.79 -6.72
C THR A 41 10.31 14.11 -7.33
N GLU A 42 10.94 14.46 -8.44
CA GLU A 42 10.39 15.40 -9.41
C GLU A 42 9.48 14.63 -10.37
N TYR A 43 8.61 15.34 -11.08
CA TYR A 43 7.80 14.71 -12.11
C TYR A 43 7.66 15.59 -13.34
N GLU A 44 7.43 14.95 -14.47
CA GLU A 44 7.09 15.60 -15.73
C GLU A 44 5.99 14.81 -16.44
N PHE A 45 5.29 15.49 -17.35
CA PHE A 45 4.34 14.84 -18.24
C PHE A 45 4.95 14.69 -19.62
N VAL A 46 4.92 13.46 -20.13
CA VAL A 46 5.35 13.13 -21.50
C VAL A 46 4.12 12.65 -22.27
N GLU A 47 3.91 13.17 -23.46
CA GLU A 47 2.84 12.70 -24.34
C GLU A 47 3.44 11.87 -25.48
N GLN A 48 2.91 10.66 -25.67
CA GLN A 48 3.29 9.80 -26.79
C GLN A 48 2.04 9.13 -27.35
N GLU A 49 1.83 9.26 -28.66
CA GLU A 49 0.68 8.66 -29.37
C GLU A 49 -0.68 9.02 -28.75
N GLY A 50 -0.81 10.25 -28.23
CA GLY A 50 -2.03 10.74 -27.57
C GLY A 50 -2.26 10.20 -26.15
N ILE A 51 -1.31 9.44 -25.60
CA ILE A 51 -1.32 8.99 -24.22
C ILE A 51 -0.41 9.90 -23.40
N ARG A 52 -0.96 10.49 -22.33
CA ARG A 52 -0.21 11.33 -21.38
C ARG A 52 0.33 10.47 -20.25
N PHE A 53 1.65 10.39 -20.15
CA PHE A 53 2.39 9.67 -19.12
C PHE A 53 2.83 10.63 -18.01
N LEU A 54 2.63 10.22 -16.76
CA LEU A 54 3.26 10.86 -15.60
C LEU A 54 4.58 10.13 -15.32
N VAL A 55 5.70 10.81 -15.54
CA VAL A 55 7.04 10.29 -15.28
C VAL A 55 7.56 10.87 -13.98
N ARG A 56 7.94 10.02 -13.02
CA ARG A 56 8.56 10.43 -11.75
C ARG A 56 10.06 10.14 -11.76
N ILE A 57 10.85 11.17 -11.48
CA ILE A 57 12.31 11.16 -11.51
C ILE A 57 12.84 11.26 -10.08
N LEU A 58 13.70 10.33 -9.69
CA LEU A 58 14.30 10.33 -8.35
C LEU A 58 15.31 11.48 -8.22
N SER A 59 14.99 12.45 -7.36
CA SER A 59 15.80 13.67 -7.19
C SER A 59 17.15 13.41 -6.50
N ASN A 60 17.37 12.21 -5.94
CA ASN A 60 18.63 11.82 -5.28
C ASN A 60 18.89 10.30 -5.30
N LEU A 61 19.69 9.82 -6.26
CA LEU A 61 20.06 8.40 -6.45
C LEU A 61 20.81 7.78 -5.25
N VAL A 62 21.49 8.60 -4.44
CA VAL A 62 22.38 8.15 -3.34
C VAL A 62 21.64 7.43 -2.20
N TRP A 63 20.35 7.72 -2.00
CA TRP A 63 19.56 7.12 -0.93
C TRP A 63 19.11 5.68 -1.23
N LYS A 64 18.91 5.34 -2.51
CA LYS A 64 18.46 4.00 -2.93
C LYS A 64 19.48 2.94 -2.54
N ASP A 65 20.77 3.23 -2.73
CA ASP A 65 21.84 2.29 -2.40
C ASP A 65 21.99 2.08 -0.89
N LYS A 66 21.78 3.11 -0.06
CA LYS A 66 21.90 2.98 1.40
C LYS A 66 20.68 2.34 2.04
N ALA A 67 19.47 2.66 1.58
CA ALA A 67 18.23 2.07 2.07
C ALA A 67 18.12 0.59 1.66
N LYS A 68 18.42 0.29 0.39
CA LYS A 68 18.49 -1.08 -0.11
C LYS A 68 19.61 -1.87 0.57
N LYS A 69 20.80 -1.30 0.76
CA LYS A 69 21.87 -1.96 1.55
C LYS A 69 21.48 -2.23 2.99
N LYS A 70 20.84 -1.30 3.70
CA LYS A 70 20.37 -1.56 5.08
C LYS A 70 19.28 -2.62 5.14
N GLN A 71 18.40 -2.67 4.13
CA GLN A 71 17.39 -3.70 4.01
C GLN A 71 18.08 -5.05 3.71
N ASP A 72 18.93 -5.12 2.69
CA ASP A 72 19.71 -6.30 2.30
C ASP A 72 20.62 -6.80 3.45
N GLU A 73 21.26 -5.92 4.22
CA GLU A 73 22.06 -6.25 5.41
C GLU A 73 21.22 -6.84 6.54
N LYS A 74 20.00 -6.31 6.77
CA LYS A 74 19.02 -6.92 7.68
C LYS A 74 18.57 -8.28 7.15
N THR A 75 18.23 -8.40 5.87
CA THR A 75 17.88 -9.69 5.22
C THR A 75 19.05 -10.69 5.12
N ALA A 76 20.29 -10.24 5.23
CA ALA A 76 21.48 -11.10 5.27
C ALA A 76 21.82 -11.58 6.69
N THR A 77 21.36 -10.87 7.72
CA THR A 77 21.56 -11.21 9.14
C THR A 77 20.36 -11.88 9.78
N SER A 78 19.13 -11.59 9.32
CA SER A 78 17.93 -12.36 9.61
C SER A 78 17.72 -13.39 8.51
N SER A 79 17.44 -14.64 8.88
CA SER A 79 17.05 -15.76 8.01
C SER A 79 16.18 -15.36 6.81
N LYS A 80 16.20 -16.18 5.74
CA LYS A 80 15.40 -16.15 4.49
C LYS A 80 13.90 -15.78 4.56
N ASP A 81 13.36 -15.50 5.74
CA ASP A 81 11.96 -15.30 6.09
C ASP A 81 11.64 -13.91 6.69
N PHE A 82 12.48 -12.89 6.49
CA PHE A 82 12.14 -11.53 6.94
C PHE A 82 10.90 -11.00 6.21
N ASN A 83 9.80 -10.85 6.95
CA ASN A 83 8.54 -10.31 6.47
C ASN A 83 8.31 -8.93 7.10
N PRO A 84 8.37 -7.82 6.34
CA PRO A 84 8.22 -6.47 6.90
C PRO A 84 6.81 -6.19 7.42
N PHE A 85 5.85 -7.08 7.14
CA PHE A 85 4.47 -6.97 7.61
C PHE A 85 4.22 -7.83 8.87
N LEU A 86 5.19 -8.63 9.33
CA LEU A 86 5.03 -9.50 10.51
C LEU A 86 6.33 -9.61 11.35
N PRO A 87 6.33 -9.14 12.62
CA PRO A 87 5.39 -8.18 13.18
C PRO A 87 5.53 -6.83 12.46
N TYR A 88 4.42 -6.16 12.18
CA TYR A 88 4.44 -4.83 11.58
C TYR A 88 4.81 -3.75 12.61
N GLU A 89 5.45 -2.68 12.11
CA GLU A 89 5.81 -1.50 12.89
C GLU A 89 4.55 -0.71 13.26
N GLN A 90 4.32 -0.52 14.56
CA GLN A 90 3.11 0.17 15.05
C GLN A 90 3.06 1.63 14.59
N ASP A 91 4.21 2.27 14.42
CA ASP A 91 4.30 3.63 13.88
C ASP A 91 3.91 3.73 12.40
N LEU A 92 3.68 2.61 11.70
CA LEU A 92 3.15 2.57 10.34
C LEU A 92 1.72 2.04 10.28
N PHE A 93 1.14 1.60 11.39
CA PHE A 93 -0.22 1.06 11.43
C PHE A 93 -1.27 2.16 11.32
N VAL A 94 -2.24 2.00 10.41
CA VAL A 94 -3.28 3.01 10.15
C VAL A 94 -4.63 2.58 10.73
N ALA A 95 -5.10 1.38 10.37
CA ALA A 95 -6.42 0.90 10.77
C ALA A 95 -6.57 -0.60 10.57
N ASP A 96 -7.44 -1.20 11.37
CA ASP A 96 -7.99 -2.52 11.10
C ASP A 96 -9.15 -2.40 10.09
N LEU A 97 -9.18 -3.27 9.07
CA LEU A 97 -10.27 -3.30 8.08
C LEU A 97 -11.26 -4.43 8.36
N SER A 98 -10.73 -5.61 8.67
CA SER A 98 -11.49 -6.82 8.99
C SER A 98 -10.66 -7.75 9.87
N ASP A 99 -11.21 -8.92 10.18
CA ASP A 99 -10.49 -10.06 10.75
C ASP A 99 -9.33 -10.55 9.86
N THR A 100 -9.36 -10.26 8.56
CA THR A 100 -8.35 -10.72 7.60
C THR A 100 -7.43 -9.64 7.07
N HIS A 101 -7.81 -8.37 7.12
CA HIS A 101 -7.04 -7.28 6.52
C HIS A 101 -6.81 -6.10 7.48
N LEU A 102 -5.68 -5.42 7.29
CA LEU A 102 -5.37 -4.16 7.94
C LEU A 102 -4.62 -3.22 6.99
N CYS A 103 -4.52 -1.95 7.39
CA CYS A 103 -3.83 -0.91 6.64
C CYS A 103 -2.51 -0.50 7.30
N LEU A 104 -1.44 -0.46 6.50
CA LEU A 104 -0.14 0.13 6.87
C LEU A 104 0.24 1.27 5.93
N LEU A 105 1.02 2.23 6.41
CA LEU A 105 1.75 3.14 5.54
C LEU A 105 2.87 2.39 4.80
N ASN A 106 3.04 2.70 3.52
CA ASN A 106 4.23 2.27 2.80
C ASN A 106 5.45 3.03 3.32
N LYS A 107 6.31 2.35 4.08
CA LYS A 107 7.50 2.91 4.74
C LYS A 107 8.37 3.77 3.83
N TYR A 108 8.48 3.41 2.56
CA TYR A 108 9.33 4.09 1.57
C TYR A 108 8.49 4.67 0.43
N ASN A 109 7.48 5.47 0.79
CA ASN A 109 6.53 5.99 -0.16
C ASN A 109 7.14 7.04 -1.11
N VAL A 110 6.74 6.99 -2.38
CA VAL A 110 7.02 8.04 -3.37
C VAL A 110 5.83 9.01 -3.49
N VAL A 111 4.61 8.49 -3.29
CA VAL A 111 3.36 9.25 -3.28
C VAL A 111 2.93 9.40 -1.83
N ASP A 112 2.52 10.60 -1.43
CA ASP A 112 2.06 10.86 -0.07
C ASP A 112 0.85 10.01 0.27
N HIS A 113 0.79 9.57 1.53
CA HIS A 113 -0.28 8.72 2.05
C HIS A 113 -0.46 7.38 1.29
N HIS A 114 0.60 6.86 0.65
CA HIS A 114 0.57 5.54 0.02
C HIS A 114 0.29 4.47 1.08
N LEU A 115 -0.88 3.84 0.94
CA LEU A 115 -1.42 2.84 1.84
C LEU A 115 -1.20 1.43 1.29
N LEU A 116 -0.85 0.51 2.17
CA LEU A 116 -0.80 -0.92 1.92
C LEU A 116 -2.00 -1.57 2.62
N ILE A 117 -2.78 -2.33 1.87
CA ILE A 117 -3.88 -3.16 2.38
C ILE A 117 -3.32 -4.59 2.44
N ILE A 118 -2.99 -5.06 3.64
CA ILE A 118 -2.26 -6.31 3.84
C ILE A 118 -3.16 -7.38 4.44
N THR A 119 -2.93 -8.63 4.11
CA THR A 119 -3.50 -9.75 4.85
C THR A 119 -2.87 -9.84 6.24
N ARG A 120 -3.63 -10.23 7.26
CA ARG A 120 -3.09 -10.46 8.61
C ARG A 120 -2.29 -11.75 8.69
N ALA A 121 -2.85 -12.82 8.13
CA ALA A 121 -2.16 -14.07 7.95
C ALA A 121 -1.26 -13.99 6.72
N PHE A 122 -0.12 -14.66 6.76
CA PHE A 122 0.73 -14.76 5.58
C PHE A 122 0.00 -15.52 4.47
N GLU A 123 -0.24 -14.83 3.36
CA GLU A 123 -0.66 -15.38 2.08
C GLU A 123 0.38 -15.02 1.02
N GLU A 124 0.58 -15.87 0.02
CA GLU A 124 1.51 -15.57 -1.07
C GLU A 124 0.94 -14.49 -2.00
N GLN A 125 1.77 -13.51 -2.37
CA GLN A 125 1.49 -12.41 -3.30
C GLN A 125 1.25 -12.90 -4.74
N ASP A 126 1.50 -14.16 -5.04
CA ASP A 126 1.22 -14.75 -6.36
C ASP A 126 -0.14 -15.47 -6.40
N THR A 127 -0.91 -15.39 -5.30
CA THR A 127 -2.28 -15.91 -5.26
C THR A 127 -3.26 -14.92 -5.88
N TRP A 128 -4.40 -15.47 -6.33
CA TRP A 128 -5.51 -14.67 -6.86
C TRP A 128 -6.15 -13.82 -5.76
N LEU A 129 -6.71 -12.68 -6.16
CA LEU A 129 -7.55 -11.87 -5.30
C LEU A 129 -8.83 -12.65 -4.98
N THR A 130 -9.18 -12.65 -3.70
CA THR A 130 -10.38 -13.24 -3.14
C THR A 130 -11.44 -12.17 -2.92
N LEU A 131 -12.67 -12.59 -2.64
CA LEU A 131 -13.74 -11.66 -2.27
C LEU A 131 -13.39 -10.82 -1.02
N GLN A 132 -12.54 -11.32 -0.13
CA GLN A 132 -12.12 -10.58 1.07
C GLN A 132 -11.14 -9.46 0.72
N ASP A 133 -10.22 -9.70 -0.21
CA ASP A 133 -9.32 -8.68 -0.74
C ASP A 133 -10.11 -7.54 -1.40
N PHE A 134 -11.10 -7.91 -2.23
CA PHE A 134 -11.98 -6.93 -2.88
C PHE A 134 -12.82 -6.16 -1.86
N ALA A 135 -13.36 -6.81 -0.82
CA ALA A 135 -14.12 -6.12 0.22
C ALA A 135 -13.26 -5.12 1.00
N ALA A 136 -12.04 -5.49 1.37
CA ALA A 136 -11.09 -4.61 2.04
C ALA A 136 -10.70 -3.42 1.14
N MET A 137 -10.36 -3.67 -0.12
CA MET A 137 -10.05 -2.64 -1.10
C MET A 137 -11.23 -1.69 -1.34
N TRP A 138 -12.44 -2.22 -1.47
CA TRP A 138 -13.66 -1.45 -1.67
C TRP A 138 -13.96 -0.54 -0.48
N ALA A 139 -13.78 -1.02 0.75
CA ALA A 139 -13.94 -0.21 1.95
C ALA A 139 -12.97 0.99 1.96
N CYS A 140 -11.71 0.78 1.56
CA CYS A 140 -10.73 1.86 1.48
C CYS A 140 -11.06 2.87 0.36
N LEU A 141 -11.43 2.40 -0.82
CA LEU A 141 -11.82 3.26 -1.96
C LEU A 141 -13.11 4.04 -1.69
N GLY A 142 -13.99 3.54 -0.82
CA GLY A 142 -15.17 4.28 -0.35
C GLY A 142 -14.84 5.53 0.47
N GLU A 143 -13.62 5.62 1.02
CA GLU A 143 -13.17 6.77 1.82
C GLU A 143 -12.06 7.60 1.16
N ILE A 144 -11.31 7.00 0.25
CA ILE A 144 -10.15 7.60 -0.40
C ILE A 144 -10.37 7.52 -1.90
N ASP A 145 -10.56 8.68 -2.54
CA ASP A 145 -10.47 8.79 -3.99
C ASP A 145 -9.01 8.49 -4.40
N GLY A 146 -8.83 7.38 -5.11
CA GLY A 146 -7.52 6.76 -5.22
C GLY A 146 -7.42 5.68 -6.29
N LEU A 147 -6.18 5.36 -6.64
CA LEU A 147 -5.85 4.22 -7.49
C LEU A 147 -5.42 3.04 -6.62
N ALA A 148 -6.22 1.97 -6.61
CA ALA A 148 -5.85 0.70 -6.01
C ALA A 148 -5.25 -0.25 -7.06
N PHE A 149 -4.19 -0.97 -6.70
CA PHE A 149 -3.53 -1.92 -7.60
C PHE A 149 -2.92 -3.11 -6.85
N TYR A 150 -2.77 -4.23 -7.56
CA TYR A 150 -2.19 -5.48 -7.06
C TYR A 150 -1.15 -6.00 -8.04
N ASN A 151 0.07 -6.20 -7.55
CA ASN A 151 1.18 -6.72 -8.33
C ASN A 151 1.35 -8.20 -8.00
N ALA A 152 0.85 -9.11 -8.84
CA ALA A 152 0.91 -10.55 -8.60
C ALA A 152 2.31 -11.12 -8.87
N GLY A 153 2.96 -11.61 -7.83
CA GLY A 153 4.25 -12.27 -7.90
C GLY A 153 5.41 -11.42 -8.44
N LYS A 154 6.57 -12.06 -8.62
CA LYS A 154 7.82 -11.38 -9.04
C LYS A 154 7.70 -10.77 -10.45
N ILE A 155 6.98 -11.44 -11.35
CA ILE A 155 6.80 -10.98 -12.74
C ILE A 155 5.91 -9.73 -12.77
N GLY A 156 4.88 -9.65 -11.91
CA GLY A 156 4.06 -8.46 -11.73
C GLY A 156 4.76 -7.31 -11.02
N GLY A 157 6.03 -7.45 -10.65
CA GLY A 157 6.82 -6.41 -9.98
C GLY A 157 6.66 -6.36 -8.46
N ALA A 158 6.17 -7.43 -7.82
CA ALA A 158 6.10 -7.51 -6.36
C ALA A 158 7.49 -7.52 -5.72
N SER A 159 7.68 -6.70 -4.69
CA SER A 159 8.89 -6.68 -3.86
C SER A 159 8.77 -7.52 -2.59
N GLN A 160 7.55 -7.90 -2.19
CA GLN A 160 7.25 -8.68 -1.00
C GLN A 160 6.37 -9.88 -1.35
N ARG A 161 6.60 -11.01 -0.65
CA ARG A 161 5.81 -12.24 -0.83
C ARG A 161 4.51 -12.25 -0.06
N HIS A 162 4.42 -11.48 1.03
CA HIS A 162 3.20 -11.42 1.81
C HIS A 162 2.17 -10.58 1.03
N LYS A 163 0.99 -11.17 0.82
CA LYS A 163 -0.12 -10.60 0.07
C LYS A 163 -0.51 -9.20 0.56
N HIS A 164 -0.47 -8.25 -0.38
CA HIS A 164 -0.85 -6.86 -0.17
C HIS A 164 -1.33 -6.22 -1.47
N LEU A 165 -2.35 -5.38 -1.33
CA LEU A 165 -2.75 -4.41 -2.33
C LEU A 165 -2.18 -3.04 -1.96
N GLN A 166 -2.05 -2.17 -2.95
CA GLN A 166 -1.55 -0.81 -2.80
C GLN A 166 -2.65 0.17 -3.16
N LEU A 167 -2.76 1.25 -2.40
CA LEU A 167 -3.69 2.34 -2.66
C LEU A 167 -2.93 3.66 -2.56
N VAL A 168 -3.00 4.46 -3.62
CA VAL A 168 -2.45 5.82 -3.66
C VAL A 168 -3.58 6.82 -3.88
N PRO A 169 -3.68 7.89 -3.07
CA PRO A 169 -4.71 8.91 -3.28
C PRO A 169 -4.51 9.67 -4.59
N LEU A 170 -5.61 10.12 -5.18
CA LEU A 170 -5.63 11.03 -6.31
C LEU A 170 -5.74 12.49 -5.83
N PRO A 171 -5.25 13.45 -6.65
CA PRO A 171 -4.54 13.25 -7.91
C PRO A 171 -3.09 12.78 -7.71
N LEU A 172 -2.56 11.98 -8.65
CA LEU A 172 -1.16 11.48 -8.58
C LEU A 172 -0.10 12.57 -8.74
N ALA A 173 -0.48 13.77 -9.18
CA ALA A 173 0.34 14.96 -9.25
C ALA A 173 -0.58 16.21 -9.14
N PRO A 174 -0.09 17.35 -8.63
CA PRO A 174 -0.87 18.59 -8.57
C PRO A 174 -1.57 18.99 -9.87
N GLU A 175 -0.92 18.86 -11.04
CA GLU A 175 -1.54 19.10 -12.36
C GLU A 175 -2.07 17.82 -13.02
N GLY A 176 -2.25 16.75 -12.24
CA GLY A 176 -2.85 15.50 -12.68
C GLY A 176 -4.33 15.67 -13.01
N VAL A 177 -4.79 14.95 -14.03
CA VAL A 177 -6.20 14.98 -14.45
C VAL A 177 -7.04 14.32 -13.35
N ASN A 178 -8.13 14.96 -12.93
CA ASN A 178 -9.16 14.28 -12.15
C ASN A 178 -9.80 13.22 -13.06
N ILE A 179 -9.67 11.94 -12.68
CA ILE A 179 -10.38 10.85 -13.33
C ILE A 179 -11.77 10.83 -12.71
N GLN A 180 -12.66 11.73 -13.16
CA GLN A 180 -14.09 11.68 -12.84
C GLN A 180 -14.83 10.85 -13.89
#